data_AF-A0A1T4K535-F1
#
_entry.id   AF-A0A1T4K535-F1
#
_cell.length_a   1.000
_cell.length_b   1.000
_cell.length_c   1.000
_cell.angle_alpha   90.00
_cell.angle_beta   90.00
_cell.angle_gamma   90.00
#
_symmetry.space_group_name_H-M   'P 1'
#
loop_
_entity.id
_entity.type
_entity.pdbx_description
1 polymer ?
#
loop_
_entity_poly.entity_id
_entity_poly.type
_entity_poly.pdbx_seq_one_letter_code
_entity_poly.pdbx_strand_id
1 'polypeptide(L)'
;MAKTEETKRVFIPGCSLPSYNPEAVGKTLEFLQEKLSGVGSILKCCGKPTKALGQVDKFKERYKGFQAEIDKLGAEEIIVACQSCYLTMSANSPQKVTSLWALLPEIGLPEEAIGIGKDSDITFAIHDSCSTRDRKDIHDGIRWIIDQLGYDRVEPPHTKGTTMCCGFGGMVVPANPDLAQRVMEKRTSEVETDYMVTYCAACRESMVKGGKKAVHILDLIFGGPWDSNSEFPGVPGNPVKGWVNRYKSKREIKKALK
;
A
#
# COMPACT_ATOMS: atom_id res chain seq x y z
N MET A 1 -10.06 -2.15 -21.88
CA MET A 1 -10.81 -1.14 -21.11
C MET A 1 -12.25 -1.57 -21.25
N ALA A 2 -12.83 -2.16 -20.21
CA ALA A 2 -14.25 -2.47 -20.19
C ALA A 2 -14.95 -1.25 -19.57
N LYS A 3 -15.90 -0.67 -20.30
CA LYS A 3 -16.78 0.39 -19.81
C LYS A 3 -17.99 -0.32 -19.19
N THR A 4 -17.98 -0.50 -17.88
CA THR A 4 -19.22 -0.58 -17.10
C THR A 4 -19.64 0.85 -16.76
N GLU A 5 -20.88 1.05 -16.27
CA GLU A 5 -21.52 2.33 -15.89
C GLU A 5 -20.53 3.47 -15.53
N GLU A 6 -20.80 4.70 -15.99
CA GLU A 6 -19.90 5.88 -15.88
C GLU A 6 -18.97 5.78 -14.67
N THR A 7 -17.70 5.47 -14.93
CA THR A 7 -16.71 5.19 -13.88
C THR A 7 -16.51 6.45 -13.05
N LYS A 8 -17.14 6.53 -11.88
CA LYS A 8 -17.02 7.65 -10.94
C LYS A 8 -15.70 7.62 -10.17
N ARG A 9 -15.15 6.42 -9.94
CA ARG A 9 -14.00 6.21 -9.07
C ARG A 9 -12.95 5.36 -9.77
N VAL A 10 -11.68 5.65 -9.50
CA VAL A 10 -10.57 4.83 -9.98
C VAL A 10 -9.69 4.38 -8.83
N PHE A 11 -9.55 3.07 -8.67
CA PHE A 11 -8.61 2.47 -7.73
C PHE A 11 -7.22 2.36 -8.34
N ILE A 12 -6.22 2.91 -7.63
CA ILE A 12 -4.82 2.91 -8.04
C ILE A 12 -3.98 2.25 -6.93
N PRO A 13 -3.59 0.97 -7.11
CA PRO A 13 -2.86 0.21 -6.09
C PRO A 13 -1.40 0.67 -5.91
N GLY A 14 -0.92 1.57 -6.75
CA GLY A 14 0.49 1.99 -6.80
C GLY A 14 1.35 1.01 -7.60
N CYS A 15 2.66 1.01 -7.37
CA CYS A 15 3.61 0.18 -8.12
C CYS A 15 4.20 -0.99 -7.32
N SER A 16 4.57 -0.78 -6.06
CA SER A 16 5.20 -1.82 -5.24
C SER A 16 4.23 -2.90 -4.77
N LEU A 17 2.99 -2.52 -4.41
CA LEU A 17 1.98 -3.48 -3.96
C LEU A 17 1.63 -4.54 -5.05
N PRO A 18 1.36 -4.16 -6.32
CA PRO A 18 1.21 -5.11 -7.42
C PRO A 18 2.43 -6.01 -7.69
N SER A 19 3.64 -5.56 -7.35
CA SER A 19 4.85 -6.38 -7.46
C SER A 19 4.97 -7.39 -6.31
N TYR A 20 4.31 -7.11 -5.19
CA TYR A 20 4.38 -7.89 -3.96
C TYR A 20 3.23 -8.90 -3.89
N ASN A 21 1.98 -8.43 -3.84
CA ASN A 21 0.79 -9.26 -3.65
C ASN A 21 -0.28 -8.93 -4.72
N PRO A 22 -0.25 -9.64 -5.87
CA PRO A 22 -1.24 -9.46 -6.94
C PRO A 22 -2.67 -9.82 -6.55
N GLU A 23 -2.84 -10.83 -5.72
CA GLU A 23 -4.15 -11.32 -5.29
C GLU A 23 -4.86 -10.28 -4.42
N ALA A 24 -4.14 -9.69 -3.46
CA ALA A 24 -4.65 -8.60 -2.64
C ALA A 24 -5.09 -7.40 -3.48
N VAL A 25 -4.41 -7.10 -4.59
CA VAL A 25 -4.82 -6.02 -5.52
C VAL A 25 -6.16 -6.34 -6.18
N GLY A 26 -6.34 -7.60 -6.62
CA GLY A 26 -7.61 -8.07 -7.19
C GLY A 26 -8.75 -8.01 -6.18
N LYS A 27 -8.58 -8.66 -5.03
CA LYS A 27 -9.58 -8.70 -3.94
C LYS A 27 -9.94 -7.32 -3.42
N THR A 28 -8.98 -6.39 -3.35
CA THR A 28 -9.28 -4.99 -2.98
C THR A 28 -10.20 -4.33 -4.01
N LEU A 29 -9.96 -4.54 -5.31
CA LEU A 29 -10.80 -3.97 -6.35
C LEU A 29 -12.20 -4.58 -6.34
N GLU A 30 -12.30 -5.90 -6.20
CA GLU A 30 -13.58 -6.63 -6.09
C GLU A 30 -14.39 -6.10 -4.90
N PHE A 31 -13.76 -5.96 -3.72
CA PHE A 31 -14.42 -5.40 -2.53
C PHE A 31 -14.88 -3.94 -2.74
N LEU A 32 -14.06 -3.11 -3.37
CA LEU A 32 -14.45 -1.73 -3.68
C LEU A 32 -15.62 -1.69 -4.68
N GLN A 33 -15.68 -2.58 -5.67
CA GLN A 33 -16.79 -2.66 -6.62
C GLN A 33 -18.08 -3.18 -5.96
N GLU A 34 -17.98 -4.03 -4.95
CA GLU A 34 -19.13 -4.48 -4.16
C GLU A 34 -19.71 -3.34 -3.33
N LYS A 35 -18.86 -2.55 -2.66
CA LYS A 35 -19.31 -1.49 -1.76
C LYS A 35 -19.60 -0.16 -2.45
N LEU A 36 -19.03 0.09 -3.63
CA LEU A 36 -19.13 1.38 -4.32
C LEU A 36 -19.46 1.19 -5.80
N SER A 37 -20.42 1.98 -6.30
CA SER A 37 -20.77 2.01 -7.72
C SER A 37 -19.65 2.65 -8.56
N GLY A 38 -19.41 2.11 -9.76
CA GLY A 38 -18.59 2.75 -10.79
C GLY A 38 -17.09 2.80 -10.47
N VAL A 39 -16.56 1.75 -9.82
CA VAL A 39 -15.12 1.65 -9.52
C VAL A 39 -14.37 0.96 -10.66
N GLY A 40 -13.49 1.71 -11.32
CA GLY A 40 -12.49 1.21 -12.26
C GLY A 40 -11.11 1.06 -11.61
N SER A 41 -10.10 0.68 -12.39
CA SER A 41 -8.71 0.66 -11.90
C SER A 41 -7.68 1.00 -12.97
N ILE A 42 -6.61 1.68 -12.55
CA ILE A 42 -5.42 1.96 -13.37
C ILE A 42 -4.18 1.36 -12.70
N LEU A 43 -3.47 0.50 -13.43
CA LEU A 43 -2.16 -0.01 -13.04
C LEU A 43 -1.05 0.71 -13.84
N LYS A 44 -0.68 1.90 -13.38
CA LYS A 44 0.39 2.72 -13.98
C LYS A 44 1.15 3.49 -12.90
N CYS A 45 2.44 3.73 -13.12
CA CYS A 45 3.28 4.45 -12.16
C CYS A 45 2.99 5.96 -12.21
N CYS A 46 2.88 6.61 -11.05
CA CYS A 46 2.69 8.06 -10.94
C CYS A 46 3.97 8.87 -11.25
N GLY A 47 5.11 8.23 -11.52
CA GLY A 47 6.36 8.93 -11.86
C GLY A 47 7.11 9.54 -10.68
N LYS A 48 6.68 9.34 -9.42
CA LYS A 48 7.38 9.84 -8.21
C LYS A 48 8.90 9.64 -8.25
N PRO A 49 9.45 8.44 -8.59
CA PRO A 49 10.90 8.25 -8.64
C PRO A 49 11.63 9.26 -9.54
N THR A 50 11.05 9.59 -10.69
CA THR A 50 11.60 10.59 -11.62
C THR A 50 11.66 11.97 -10.99
N LYS A 51 10.62 12.35 -10.24
CA LYS A 51 10.61 13.61 -9.46
C LYS A 51 11.66 13.60 -8.36
N ALA A 52 11.79 12.48 -7.64
CA ALA A 52 12.77 12.33 -6.55
C ALA A 52 14.23 12.42 -7.05
N LEU A 53 14.49 12.07 -8.30
CA LEU A 53 15.80 12.24 -8.96
C LEU A 53 16.02 13.66 -9.53
N GLY A 54 15.14 14.62 -9.24
CA GLY A 54 15.25 15.98 -9.76
C GLY A 54 14.87 16.15 -11.24
N GLN A 55 14.40 15.09 -11.91
CA GLN A 55 14.02 15.14 -13.33
C GLN A 55 12.58 15.67 -13.49
N VAL A 56 12.37 16.93 -13.10
CA VAL A 56 11.03 17.54 -12.99
C VAL A 56 10.26 17.52 -14.31
N ASP A 57 10.90 17.82 -15.44
CA ASP A 57 10.20 17.86 -16.74
C ASP A 57 9.75 16.47 -17.19
N LYS A 58 10.60 15.46 -17.00
CA LYS A 58 10.24 14.06 -17.25
C LYS A 58 9.14 13.57 -16.31
N PHE A 59 9.11 14.06 -15.07
CA PHE A 59 7.99 13.80 -14.16
C PHE A 59 6.69 14.40 -14.70
N LYS A 60 6.70 15.67 -15.11
CA LYS A 60 5.52 16.35 -15.69
C LYS A 60 5.00 15.62 -16.92
N GLU A 61 5.87 15.22 -17.83
CA GLU A 61 5.51 14.45 -19.04
C GLU A 61 4.84 13.11 -18.67
N ARG A 62 5.48 12.33 -17.79
CA ARG A 62 4.93 11.04 -17.33
C ARG A 62 3.60 11.20 -16.60
N TYR A 63 3.51 12.20 -15.73
CA TYR A 63 2.30 12.47 -14.96
C TYR A 63 1.16 12.92 -15.87
N LYS A 64 1.42 13.77 -16.88
CA LYS A 64 0.42 14.17 -17.88
C LYS A 64 -0.18 12.97 -18.58
N GLY A 65 0.64 12.01 -19.01
CA GLY A 65 0.15 10.77 -19.64
C GLY A 65 -0.57 9.82 -18.66
N PHE A 66 -0.35 9.95 -17.36
CA PHE A 66 -1.09 9.21 -16.33
C PHE A 66 -2.44 9.87 -16.04
N GLN A 67 -2.45 11.20 -15.88
CA GLN A 67 -3.66 12.01 -15.69
C GLN A 67 -4.64 11.84 -16.85
N ALA A 68 -4.16 11.85 -18.09
CA ALA A 68 -5.00 11.63 -19.27
C ALA A 68 -5.71 10.26 -19.28
N GLU A 69 -5.14 9.23 -18.63
CA GLU A 69 -5.83 7.93 -18.48
C GLU A 69 -6.95 8.01 -17.45
N ILE A 70 -6.76 8.76 -16.36
CA ILE A 70 -7.80 9.01 -15.34
C ILE A 70 -8.95 9.80 -15.98
N ASP A 71 -8.62 10.88 -16.71
CA ASP A 71 -9.61 11.74 -17.37
C ASP A 71 -10.41 10.96 -18.42
N LYS A 72 -9.75 10.07 -19.17
CA LYS A 72 -10.41 9.21 -20.17
C LYS A 72 -11.43 8.24 -19.55
N LEU A 73 -11.24 7.84 -18.29
CA LEU A 73 -12.22 7.03 -17.57
C LEU A 73 -13.42 7.86 -17.09
N GLY A 74 -13.29 9.19 -17.01
CA GLY A 74 -14.31 10.06 -16.43
C GLY A 74 -14.37 10.02 -14.91
N ALA A 75 -13.30 9.56 -14.25
CA ALA A 75 -13.27 9.42 -12.80
C ALA A 75 -13.19 10.79 -12.09
N GLU A 76 -14.02 10.96 -11.06
CA GLU A 76 -14.08 12.15 -10.20
C GLU A 76 -13.25 11.97 -8.91
N GLU A 77 -13.08 10.73 -8.47
CA GLU A 77 -12.34 10.36 -7.27
C GLU A 77 -11.28 9.28 -7.56
N ILE A 78 -10.10 9.47 -7.00
CA ILE A 78 -8.96 8.54 -7.07
C ILE A 78 -8.81 7.89 -5.69
N ILE A 79 -8.99 6.57 -5.61
CA ILE A 79 -8.73 5.78 -4.40
C ILE A 79 -7.33 5.17 -4.47
N VAL A 80 -6.49 5.42 -3.48
CA VAL A 80 -5.10 4.94 -3.45
C VAL A 80 -4.78 4.09 -2.23
N ALA A 81 -4.12 2.95 -2.46
CA ALA A 81 -3.52 2.14 -1.40
C ALA A 81 -2.10 2.62 -1.01
N CYS A 82 -1.42 3.36 -1.90
CA CYS A 82 -0.05 3.79 -1.69
C CYS A 82 0.03 5.25 -1.20
N GLN A 83 0.76 5.48 -0.11
CA GLN A 83 0.94 6.80 0.54
C GLN A 83 1.72 7.77 -0.32
N SER A 84 2.69 7.25 -1.07
CA SER A 84 3.42 8.04 -2.06
C SER A 84 2.54 8.43 -3.25
N CYS A 85 1.62 7.55 -3.67
CA CYS A 85 0.62 7.88 -4.68
C CYS A 85 -0.35 8.92 -4.15
N TYR A 86 -0.81 8.79 -2.90
CA TYR A 86 -1.64 9.79 -2.22
C TYR A 86 -1.03 11.19 -2.32
N LEU A 87 0.17 11.41 -1.78
CA LEU A 87 0.82 12.73 -1.86
C LEU A 87 1.01 13.24 -3.28
N THR A 88 1.45 12.36 -4.19
CA THR A 88 1.75 12.76 -5.57
C THR A 88 0.46 13.16 -6.29
N MET A 89 -0.62 12.41 -6.11
CA MET A 89 -1.88 12.67 -6.80
C MET A 89 -2.63 13.84 -6.19
N SER A 90 -2.69 13.96 -4.86
CA SER A 90 -3.30 15.12 -4.20
C SER A 90 -2.66 16.45 -4.62
N ALA A 91 -1.37 16.43 -4.98
CA ALA A 91 -0.65 17.62 -5.41
C ALA A 91 -0.69 17.89 -6.92
N ASN A 92 -1.14 16.95 -7.76
CA ASN A 92 -1.00 17.05 -9.22
C ASN A 92 -2.27 16.67 -10.02
N SER A 93 -3.31 16.14 -9.37
CA SER A 93 -4.59 15.79 -9.98
C SER A 93 -5.71 16.72 -9.50
N PRO A 94 -6.65 17.10 -10.37
CA PRO A 94 -7.84 17.86 -9.97
C PRO A 94 -8.88 17.01 -9.24
N GLN A 95 -8.87 15.68 -9.44
CA GLN A 95 -9.80 14.75 -8.78
C GLN A 95 -9.59 14.72 -7.27
N LYS A 96 -10.68 14.42 -6.53
CA LYS A 96 -10.58 14.11 -5.10
C LYS A 96 -9.69 12.88 -4.93
N VAL A 97 -8.68 12.95 -4.04
CA VAL A 97 -7.82 11.81 -3.75
C VAL A 97 -8.12 11.28 -2.35
N THR A 98 -8.52 10.02 -2.29
CA THR A 98 -8.93 9.34 -1.06
C THR A 98 -7.96 8.19 -0.77
N SER A 99 -7.46 8.12 0.45
CA SER A 99 -6.67 6.96 0.88
C SER A 99 -7.60 5.80 1.20
N LEU A 100 -7.29 4.61 0.66
CA LEU A 100 -8.01 3.38 0.98
C LEU A 100 -8.13 3.17 2.50
N TRP A 101 -7.09 3.51 3.24
CA TRP A 101 -7.02 3.29 4.69
C TRP A 101 -7.95 4.20 5.48
N ALA A 102 -8.22 5.41 4.99
CA ALA A 102 -9.21 6.31 5.58
C ALA A 102 -10.64 5.96 5.14
N LEU A 103 -10.78 5.33 3.96
CA LEU A 103 -12.08 4.93 3.40
C LEU A 103 -12.65 3.65 4.03
N LEU A 104 -11.82 2.66 4.36
CA LEU A 104 -12.28 1.37 4.90
C LEU A 104 -13.10 1.50 6.21
N PRO A 105 -12.77 2.40 7.16
CA PRO A 105 -13.67 2.68 8.29
C PRO A 105 -15.08 3.15 7.91
N GLU A 106 -15.25 3.78 6.74
CA GLU A 106 -16.54 4.30 6.27
C GLU A 106 -17.38 3.23 5.55
N ILE A 107 -16.72 2.33 4.80
CA ILE A 107 -17.39 1.33 3.94
C ILE A 107 -17.32 -0.10 4.50
N GLY A 108 -16.60 -0.30 5.60
CA GLY A 108 -16.39 -1.60 6.23
C GLY A 108 -15.18 -2.37 5.67
N LEU A 109 -15.10 -3.64 6.09
CA LEU A 109 -14.18 -4.65 5.58
C LEU A 109 -14.98 -5.83 4.99
N PRO A 110 -14.35 -6.74 4.23
CA PRO A 110 -14.95 -8.02 3.90
C PRO A 110 -15.42 -8.74 5.17
N GLU A 111 -16.60 -9.33 5.16
CA GLU A 111 -17.20 -9.95 6.36
C GLU A 111 -16.34 -11.08 6.91
N GLU A 112 -15.72 -11.86 6.01
CA GLU A 112 -14.81 -12.95 6.35
C GLU A 112 -13.49 -12.49 6.98
N ALA A 113 -13.14 -11.20 6.86
CA ALA A 113 -11.94 -10.65 7.47
C ALA A 113 -12.16 -10.25 8.93
N ILE A 114 -13.41 -10.00 9.35
CA ILE A 114 -13.72 -9.56 10.72
C ILE A 114 -13.39 -10.67 11.72
N GLY A 115 -12.52 -10.38 12.68
CA GLY A 115 -12.09 -11.33 13.70
C GLY A 115 -11.22 -12.47 13.17
N ILE A 116 -10.70 -12.41 11.94
CA ILE A 116 -9.86 -13.46 11.35
C ILE A 116 -8.60 -13.74 12.18
N GLY A 117 -8.10 -12.73 12.91
CA GLY A 117 -6.92 -12.80 13.76
C GLY A 117 -7.20 -13.01 15.25
N LYS A 118 -8.46 -13.23 15.67
CA LYS A 118 -8.85 -13.25 17.09
C LYS A 118 -8.11 -14.29 17.95
N ASP A 119 -7.70 -15.41 17.33
CA ASP A 119 -7.02 -16.53 17.98
C ASP A 119 -5.51 -16.53 17.70
N SER A 120 -4.99 -15.43 17.14
CA SER A 120 -3.57 -15.25 16.84
C SER A 120 -2.75 -15.12 18.11
N ASP A 121 -1.59 -15.77 18.15
CA ASP A 121 -0.62 -15.71 19.25
C ASP A 121 0.49 -14.66 19.05
N ILE A 122 0.35 -13.81 18.03
CA ILE A 122 1.36 -12.79 17.69
C ILE A 122 0.81 -11.38 17.86
N THR A 123 1.69 -10.48 18.30
CA THR A 123 1.41 -9.06 18.43
C THR A 123 2.18 -8.27 17.36
N PHE A 124 1.45 -7.52 16.53
CA PHE A 124 2.04 -6.73 15.45
C PHE A 124 2.46 -5.34 15.91
N ALA A 125 3.71 -4.97 15.62
CA ALA A 125 4.13 -3.58 15.67
C ALA A 125 3.77 -2.83 14.38
N ILE A 126 3.13 -1.67 14.51
CA ILE A 126 2.71 -0.87 13.35
C ILE A 126 3.86 0.02 12.88
N HIS A 127 4.16 -0.01 11.57
CA HIS A 127 4.99 1.01 10.96
C HIS A 127 4.16 1.97 10.09
N ASP A 128 3.96 3.19 10.60
CA ASP A 128 3.34 4.28 9.85
C ASP A 128 4.28 4.86 8.79
N SER A 129 3.73 5.18 7.62
CA SER A 129 4.52 5.72 6.50
C SER A 129 4.85 7.20 6.70
N CYS A 130 6.13 7.55 6.52
CA CYS A 130 6.57 8.95 6.52
C CYS A 130 5.89 9.82 5.45
N SER A 131 5.36 9.24 4.36
CA SER A 131 4.64 9.99 3.32
C SER A 131 3.26 10.47 3.77
N THR A 132 2.69 9.89 4.83
CA THR A 132 1.38 10.29 5.37
C THR A 132 1.47 10.61 6.86
N ARG A 133 2.66 11.02 7.33
CA ARG A 133 2.95 11.35 8.74
C ARG A 133 1.95 12.34 9.33
N ASP A 134 1.47 13.29 8.54
CA ASP A 134 0.56 14.34 9.02
C ASP A 134 -0.93 13.97 8.80
N ARG A 135 -1.24 12.70 8.48
CA ARG A 135 -2.60 12.22 8.18
C ARG A 135 -3.14 11.33 9.29
N LYS A 136 -3.75 11.95 10.29
CA LYS A 136 -4.37 11.27 11.42
C LYS A 136 -5.46 10.29 10.99
N ASP A 137 -6.27 10.66 10.00
CA ASP A 137 -7.34 9.81 9.45
C ASP A 137 -6.81 8.48 8.88
N ILE A 138 -5.67 8.52 8.18
CA ILE A 138 -5.01 7.32 7.67
C ILE A 138 -4.48 6.46 8.82
N HIS A 139 -3.85 7.08 9.82
CA HIS A 139 -3.31 6.36 10.98
C HIS A 139 -4.39 5.66 11.79
N ASP A 140 -5.49 6.38 12.08
CA ASP A 140 -6.62 5.84 12.82
C ASP A 140 -7.28 4.71 12.03
N GLY A 141 -7.43 4.88 10.71
CA GLY A 141 -7.98 3.85 9.83
C GLY A 141 -7.19 2.54 9.88
N ILE A 142 -5.85 2.59 9.87
CA ILE A 142 -5.01 1.38 10.01
C ILE A 142 -5.23 0.67 11.34
N ARG A 143 -5.37 1.42 12.44
CA ARG A 143 -5.60 0.85 13.77
C ARG A 143 -6.97 0.23 13.86
N TRP A 144 -7.98 0.94 13.37
CA TRP A 144 -9.34 0.43 13.24
C TRP A 144 -9.37 -0.87 12.42
N ILE A 145 -8.67 -0.94 11.28
CA ILE A 145 -8.58 -2.18 10.49
C ILE A 145 -8.03 -3.31 11.36
N ILE A 146 -6.88 -3.12 12.00
CA ILE A 146 -6.24 -4.16 12.82
C ILE A 146 -7.16 -4.62 13.97
N ASP A 147 -7.85 -3.68 14.63
CA ASP A 147 -8.86 -3.96 15.66
C ASP A 147 -10.00 -4.83 15.12
N GLN A 148 -10.55 -4.48 13.95
CA GLN A 148 -11.64 -5.23 13.32
C GLN A 148 -11.21 -6.64 12.90
N LEU A 149 -9.96 -6.80 12.46
CA LEU A 149 -9.40 -8.10 12.14
C LEU A 149 -9.17 -8.95 13.41
N GLY A 150 -9.09 -8.33 14.60
CA GLY A 150 -8.92 -9.02 15.88
C GLY A 150 -7.48 -9.35 16.24
N TYR A 151 -6.48 -8.70 15.63
CA TYR A 151 -5.07 -8.91 15.99
C TYR A 151 -4.62 -7.96 17.10
N ASP A 152 -3.76 -8.46 17.99
CA ASP A 152 -3.04 -7.62 18.94
C ASP A 152 -2.02 -6.72 18.24
N ARG A 153 -1.89 -5.49 18.73
CA ARG A 153 -0.91 -4.52 18.20
C ARG A 153 -0.21 -3.72 19.28
N VAL A 154 1.02 -3.34 18.98
CA VAL A 154 1.83 -2.43 19.78
C VAL A 154 2.29 -1.24 18.95
N GLU A 155 2.51 -0.11 19.61
CA GLU A 155 3.00 1.11 18.99
C GLU A 155 4.52 1.22 19.21
N PRO A 156 5.33 1.27 18.15
CA PRO A 156 6.74 1.58 18.29
C PRO A 156 6.96 2.99 18.87
N PRO A 157 8.15 3.28 19.44
CA PRO A 157 8.49 4.59 20.00
C PRO A 157 8.21 5.76 19.05
N HIS A 158 8.58 5.59 17.77
CA HIS A 158 8.26 6.54 16.71
C HIS A 158 7.18 5.98 15.80
N THR A 159 5.98 6.55 15.92
CA THR A 159 4.76 6.16 15.20
C THR A 159 3.93 7.41 14.86
N LYS A 160 2.90 7.28 14.01
CA LYS A 160 2.01 8.38 13.59
C LYS A 160 2.79 9.63 13.14
N GLY A 161 2.49 10.79 13.73
CA GLY A 161 3.15 12.07 13.48
C GLY A 161 4.65 12.10 13.78
N THR A 162 5.18 11.12 14.51
CA THR A 162 6.61 11.01 14.83
C THR A 162 7.33 9.93 14.01
N THR A 163 6.63 9.22 13.11
CA THR A 163 7.20 8.08 12.39
C THR A 163 8.47 8.45 11.63
N MET A 164 9.49 7.59 11.75
CA MET A 164 10.75 7.74 11.04
C MET A 164 10.73 7.07 9.66
N CYS A 165 11.63 7.50 8.78
CA CYS A 165 11.79 6.87 7.46
C CYS A 165 12.21 5.40 7.61
N CYS A 166 11.66 4.53 6.78
CA CYS A 166 12.01 3.10 6.70
C CYS A 166 13.33 2.82 5.94
N GLY A 167 13.97 3.83 5.37
CA GLY A 167 15.18 3.64 4.56
C GLY A 167 14.91 3.29 3.09
N PHE A 168 13.66 3.27 2.63
CA PHE A 168 13.35 3.07 1.20
C PHE A 168 13.16 4.38 0.42
N GLY A 169 12.76 5.45 1.11
CA GLY A 169 12.35 6.72 0.51
C GLY A 169 13.48 7.45 -0.24
N GLY A 170 13.11 8.44 -1.05
CA GLY A 170 14.08 9.37 -1.66
C GLY A 170 15.09 8.73 -2.63
N MET A 171 14.82 7.52 -3.13
CA MET A 171 15.75 6.77 -3.99
C MET A 171 17.08 6.42 -3.31
N VAL A 172 17.12 6.38 -1.97
CA VAL A 172 18.35 6.07 -1.22
C VAL A 172 18.82 4.63 -1.46
N VAL A 173 17.92 3.68 -1.70
CA VAL A 173 18.27 2.26 -1.93
C VAL A 173 19.25 2.09 -3.10
N PRO A 174 19.00 2.61 -4.31
CA PRO A 174 19.98 2.55 -5.39
C PRO A 174 21.11 3.59 -5.29
N ALA A 175 20.92 4.71 -4.58
CA ALA A 175 21.91 5.78 -4.52
C ALA A 175 22.98 5.57 -3.43
N ASN A 176 22.60 5.00 -2.29
CA ASN A 176 23.46 4.69 -1.16
C ASN A 176 22.90 3.48 -0.37
N PRO A 177 23.16 2.25 -0.85
CA PRO A 177 22.62 1.03 -0.24
C PRO A 177 23.02 0.84 1.23
N ASP A 178 24.25 1.18 1.60
CA ASP A 178 24.75 1.03 2.98
C ASP A 178 24.02 1.95 3.95
N LEU A 179 23.76 3.19 3.54
CA LEU A 179 22.91 4.10 4.32
C LEU A 179 21.48 3.57 4.42
N ALA A 180 20.92 3.07 3.32
CA ALA A 180 19.57 2.51 3.31
C ALA A 180 19.45 1.36 4.32
N GLN A 181 20.41 0.44 4.33
CA GLN A 181 20.46 -0.71 5.24
C GLN A 181 20.57 -0.26 6.70
N ARG A 182 21.49 0.66 7.04
CA ARG A 182 21.60 1.19 8.42
C ARG A 182 20.31 1.84 8.92
N VAL A 183 19.57 2.52 8.03
CA VAL A 183 18.27 3.11 8.39
C VAL A 183 17.20 2.03 8.59
N MET A 184 17.18 0.97 7.78
CA MET A 184 16.28 -0.18 7.95
C MET A 184 16.53 -0.89 9.28
N GLU A 185 17.80 -1.16 9.62
CA GLU A 185 18.21 -1.75 10.89
C GLU A 185 17.84 -0.86 12.09
N LYS A 186 18.17 0.43 12.03
CA LYS A 186 17.78 1.38 13.08
C LYS A 186 16.26 1.43 13.28
N ARG A 187 15.48 1.39 12.21
CA ARG A 187 14.01 1.45 12.28
C ARG A 187 13.42 0.18 12.92
N THR A 188 14.00 -0.97 12.65
CA THR A 188 13.54 -2.26 13.15
C THR A 188 14.05 -2.57 14.55
N SER A 189 15.21 -2.04 14.95
CA SER A 189 15.75 -2.21 16.30
C SER A 189 14.97 -1.48 17.39
N GLU A 190 14.09 -0.53 17.03
CA GLU A 190 13.16 0.12 17.97
C GLU A 190 11.95 -0.74 18.33
N VAL A 191 11.82 -1.92 17.72
CA VAL A 191 10.65 -2.78 17.84
C VAL A 191 11.06 -4.10 18.48
N GLU A 192 10.48 -4.41 19.64
CA GLU A 192 10.79 -5.62 20.39
C GLU A 192 10.20 -6.87 19.71
N THR A 193 8.93 -6.84 19.32
CA THR A 193 8.29 -7.94 18.56
C THR A 193 8.97 -8.18 17.21
N ASP A 194 9.01 -9.43 16.76
CA ASP A 194 9.49 -9.77 15.43
C ASP A 194 8.48 -9.45 14.33
N TYR A 195 7.21 -9.28 14.69
CA TYR A 195 6.10 -9.16 13.76
C TYR A 195 5.76 -7.69 13.52
N MET A 196 5.81 -7.28 12.26
CA MET A 196 5.49 -5.90 11.88
C MET A 196 4.41 -5.84 10.81
N VAL A 197 3.48 -4.90 10.97
CA VAL A 197 2.48 -4.60 9.94
C VAL A 197 2.75 -3.21 9.37
N THR A 198 2.69 -3.12 8.05
CA THR A 198 2.80 -1.85 7.32
C THR A 198 1.67 -1.74 6.32
N TYR A 199 1.40 -0.54 5.83
CA TYR A 199 0.42 -0.31 4.76
C TYR A 199 1.07 0.33 3.52
N CYS A 200 2.40 0.24 3.47
CA CYS A 200 3.24 0.63 2.34
C CYS A 200 4.12 -0.56 1.95
N ALA A 201 3.93 -1.12 0.75
CA ALA A 201 4.71 -2.28 0.30
C ALA A 201 6.23 -2.05 0.29
N ALA A 202 6.71 -0.82 0.09
CA ALA A 202 8.14 -0.49 0.20
C ALA A 202 8.62 -0.46 1.66
N CYS A 203 7.80 0.03 2.60
CA CYS A 203 8.14 -0.04 4.02
C CYS A 203 8.17 -1.50 4.49
N ARG A 204 7.24 -2.33 4.02
CA ARG A 204 7.23 -3.77 4.28
C ARG A 204 8.55 -4.42 3.89
N GLU A 205 9.03 -4.14 2.67
CA GLU A 205 10.33 -4.64 2.20
C GLU A 205 11.48 -4.17 3.10
N SER A 206 11.49 -2.89 3.49
CA SER A 206 12.45 -2.36 4.45
C SER A 206 12.44 -3.08 5.80
N MET A 207 11.26 -3.40 6.35
CA MET A 207 11.16 -4.09 7.63
C MET A 207 11.72 -5.52 7.54
N VAL A 208 11.47 -6.22 6.42
CA VAL A 208 12.08 -7.55 6.18
C VAL A 208 13.60 -7.46 6.04
N LYS A 209 14.12 -6.46 5.32
CA LYS A 209 15.58 -6.24 5.20
C LYS A 209 16.24 -5.84 6.51
N GLY A 210 15.48 -5.24 7.43
CA GLY A 210 15.91 -4.99 8.81
C GLY A 210 15.77 -6.21 9.74
N GLY A 211 15.35 -7.37 9.24
CA GLY A 211 15.29 -8.62 9.99
C GLY A 211 13.95 -8.95 10.65
N LYS A 212 12.88 -8.18 10.37
CA LYS A 212 11.54 -8.43 10.96
C LYS A 212 10.64 -9.25 10.04
N LYS A 213 9.74 -10.04 10.64
CA LYS A 213 8.64 -10.75 9.96
C LYS A 213 7.53 -9.74 9.62
N ALA A 214 7.66 -9.09 8.45
CA ALA A 214 6.76 -7.99 8.09
C ALA A 214 5.69 -8.38 7.07
N VAL A 215 4.47 -7.87 7.26
CA VAL A 215 3.35 -8.01 6.33
C VAL A 215 2.82 -6.64 5.90
N HIS A 216 2.13 -6.64 4.76
CA HIS A 216 1.27 -5.54 4.36
C HIS A 216 -0.11 -5.73 5.01
N ILE A 217 -0.81 -4.64 5.34
CA ILE A 217 -2.13 -4.70 5.98
C ILE A 217 -3.14 -5.52 5.14
N LEU A 218 -3.01 -5.48 3.81
CA LEU A 218 -3.85 -6.29 2.91
C LEU A 218 -3.55 -7.80 2.99
N ASP A 219 -2.37 -8.20 3.45
CA ASP A 219 -2.11 -9.63 3.73
C ASP A 219 -2.93 -10.06 4.95
N LEU A 220 -3.11 -9.18 5.95
CA LEU A 220 -3.96 -9.46 7.10
C LEU A 220 -5.46 -9.48 6.73
N ILE A 221 -5.88 -8.62 5.79
CA ILE A 221 -7.28 -8.59 5.32
C ILE A 221 -7.63 -9.79 4.44
N PHE A 222 -6.72 -10.21 3.55
CA PHE A 222 -7.05 -11.16 2.47
C PHE A 222 -6.27 -12.49 2.47
N GLY A 223 -5.25 -12.63 3.32
CA GLY A 223 -4.30 -13.75 3.31
C GLY A 223 -4.58 -14.88 4.30
N GLY A 224 -5.57 -14.72 5.21
CA GLY A 224 -5.90 -15.71 6.24
C GLY A 224 -5.49 -15.26 7.66
N PRO A 225 -5.72 -16.12 8.68
CA PRO A 225 -5.17 -15.91 10.01
C PRO A 225 -3.64 -15.97 9.97
N TRP A 226 -2.98 -15.03 10.64
CA TRP A 226 -1.53 -14.99 10.80
C TRP A 226 -1.18 -15.29 12.25
N ASP A 227 -0.25 -16.20 12.47
CA ASP A 227 0.20 -16.66 13.78
C ASP A 227 1.72 -16.92 13.78
N SER A 228 2.25 -17.42 14.89
CA SER A 228 3.68 -17.71 15.03
C SER A 228 4.18 -18.82 14.10
N ASN A 229 3.29 -19.70 13.62
CA ASN A 229 3.57 -20.82 12.72
C ASN A 229 3.47 -20.44 11.23
N SER A 230 2.92 -19.28 10.93
CA SER A 230 2.70 -18.79 9.58
C SER A 230 4.01 -18.55 8.82
N GLU A 231 4.02 -18.85 7.52
CA GLU A 231 5.15 -18.50 6.65
C GLU A 231 5.06 -17.02 6.24
N PHE A 232 5.95 -16.20 6.81
CA PHE A 232 5.99 -14.78 6.49
C PHE A 232 6.64 -14.54 5.12
N PRO A 233 6.07 -13.65 4.30
CA PRO A 233 6.58 -13.44 2.95
C PRO A 233 8.05 -12.97 2.96
N GLY A 234 8.81 -13.31 1.93
CA GLY A 234 10.17 -12.79 1.76
C GLY A 234 10.20 -11.47 0.98
N VAL A 235 11.40 -10.93 0.73
CA VAL A 235 11.61 -9.93 -0.34
C VAL A 235 11.86 -10.68 -1.66
N PRO A 236 11.36 -10.21 -2.81
CA PRO A 236 11.71 -10.84 -4.09
C PRO A 236 13.22 -10.85 -4.30
N GLY A 237 13.81 -12.04 -4.47
CA GLY A 237 15.26 -12.19 -4.68
C GLY A 237 15.77 -11.60 -5.99
N ASN A 238 14.87 -11.26 -6.93
CA ASN A 238 15.23 -10.55 -8.16
C ASN A 238 14.07 -9.69 -8.69
N PRO A 239 14.36 -8.71 -9.59
CA PRO A 239 13.34 -7.87 -10.21
C PRO A 239 12.33 -8.64 -11.08
N VAL A 240 12.73 -9.76 -11.69
CA VAL A 240 11.88 -10.55 -12.61
C VAL A 240 10.62 -11.03 -11.90
N LYS A 241 10.74 -11.53 -10.67
CA LYS A 241 9.58 -11.94 -9.86
C LYS A 241 8.60 -10.78 -9.65
N GLY A 242 9.11 -9.58 -9.37
CA GLY A 242 8.28 -8.37 -9.28
C GLY A 242 7.56 -8.03 -10.59
N TRP A 243 8.25 -8.12 -11.73
CA TRP A 243 7.63 -7.91 -13.04
C TRP A 243 6.53 -8.94 -13.36
N VAL A 244 6.77 -10.22 -13.07
CA VAL A 244 5.78 -11.29 -13.21
C VAL A 244 4.56 -11.02 -12.32
N ASN A 245 4.77 -10.62 -11.07
CA ASN A 245 3.69 -10.26 -10.16
C ASN A 245 2.88 -9.04 -10.65
N ARG A 246 3.53 -8.02 -11.21
CA ARG A 246 2.82 -6.89 -11.85
C ARG A 246 1.96 -7.34 -13.03
N TYR A 247 2.45 -8.30 -13.82
CA TYR A 247 1.67 -8.89 -14.90
C TYR A 247 0.47 -9.68 -14.37
N LYS A 248 0.65 -10.48 -13.30
CA LYS A 248 -0.46 -11.15 -12.60
C LYS A 248 -1.48 -10.15 -12.07
N SER A 249 -1.05 -9.05 -11.45
CA SER A 249 -1.95 -7.99 -10.96
C SER A 249 -2.79 -7.39 -12.08
N LYS A 250 -2.22 -7.22 -13.28
CA LYS A 250 -2.96 -6.77 -14.46
C LYS A 250 -4.03 -7.79 -14.88
N ARG A 251 -3.80 -9.09 -14.67
CA ARG A 251 -4.79 -10.14 -14.91
C ARG A 251 -5.90 -10.13 -13.87
N GLU A 252 -5.56 -10.00 -12.59
CA GLU A 252 -6.55 -9.89 -11.51
C GLU A 252 -7.46 -8.67 -11.71
N ILE A 253 -6.88 -7.49 -12.00
CA ILE A 253 -7.67 -6.29 -12.31
C ILE A 253 -8.60 -6.52 -13.52
N LYS A 254 -8.10 -7.18 -14.58
CA LYS A 254 -8.94 -7.50 -15.75
C LYS A 254 -10.06 -8.49 -15.44
N LYS A 255 -9.87 -9.36 -14.45
CA LYS A 255 -10.88 -10.33 -14.02
C LYS A 255 -11.99 -9.61 -13.25
N ALA A 256 -11.63 -8.73 -12.31
CA ALA A 256 -12.58 -7.95 -11.51
C ALA A 256 -13.39 -6.91 -12.32
N LEU A 257 -12.82 -6.37 -13.41
CA LEU A 257 -13.49 -5.41 -14.29
C LEU A 257 -14.38 -6.06 -15.39
N LYS A 258 -14.52 -7.38 -15.40
CA LYS A 258 -15.43 -8.09 -16.31
C LYS A 258 -16.75 -8.36 -15.63
#